data_AF-A0A1E4NWK4-F1
#
_entry.id   AF-A0A1E4NWK4-F1
#
_cell.length_a   1.000
_cell.length_b   1.000
_cell.length_c   1.000
_cell.angle_alpha   90.00
_cell.angle_beta   90.00
_cell.angle_gamma   90.00
#
_symmetry.space_group_name_H-M   'P 1'
#
loop_
_entity.id
_entity.type
_entity.pdbx_description
1 polymer ?
#
loop_
_entity_poly.entity_id
_entity_poly.type
_entity_poly.pdbx_seq_one_letter_code
_entity_poly.pdbx_strand_id
1 'polypeptide(L)'
;MAEQTEIVRRVDTLFAFADRLEARLAQAQTAVARLTPSLLAKAFRGELVPQDPADEPAAELLKRLAASRTATTAKTRKPRQGQPA
;
A
#
# COMPACT_ATOMS: atom_id res chain seq x y z
N MET A 1 -45.30 -21.01 -33.96
CA MET A 1 -45.10 -19.95 -32.94
C MET A 1 -44.35 -20.41 -31.68
N ALA A 2 -44.41 -21.69 -31.28
CA ALA A 2 -43.69 -22.19 -30.09
C ALA A 2 -42.15 -22.08 -30.18
N GLU A 3 -41.58 -22.40 -31.33
CA GLU A 3 -40.12 -22.32 -31.56
C GLU A 3 -39.59 -20.89 -31.46
N GLN A 4 -40.26 -19.92 -32.08
CA GLN A 4 -39.90 -18.50 -31.98
C GLN A 4 -39.95 -18.00 -30.53
N THR A 5 -40.94 -18.46 -29.76
CA THR A 5 -41.07 -18.10 -28.33
C THR A 5 -39.89 -18.65 -27.52
N GLU A 6 -39.48 -19.89 -27.77
CA GLU A 6 -38.33 -20.50 -27.08
C GLU A 6 -37.00 -19.83 -27.48
N ILE A 7 -36.85 -19.42 -28.75
CA ILE A 7 -35.67 -18.67 -29.20
C ILE A 7 -35.59 -17.33 -28.45
N VAL A 8 -36.68 -16.56 -28.40
CA VAL A 8 -36.73 -15.28 -27.69
C VAL A 8 -36.39 -15.47 -26.20
N ARG A 9 -36.99 -16.47 -25.53
CA ARG A 9 -36.71 -16.77 -24.12
C ARG A 9 -35.23 -17.04 -23.85
N ARG A 10 -34.57 -17.79 -24.74
CA ARG A 10 -33.12 -18.09 -24.62
C ARG A 10 -32.27 -16.86 -24.83
N VAL A 11 -32.62 -16.03 -25.82
CA VAL A 11 -31.94 -14.76 -26.10
C VAL A 11 -32.05 -13.83 -24.89
N ASP A 12 -33.24 -13.66 -24.33
CA ASP A 12 -33.46 -12.83 -23.14
C ASP A 12 -32.63 -13.33 -21.93
N THR A 13 -32.56 -14.65 -21.76
CA THR A 13 -31.74 -15.26 -20.70
C THR A 13 -30.25 -14.93 -20.86
N LEU A 14 -29.75 -14.96 -22.09
CA LEU A 14 -28.35 -14.66 -22.40
C LEU A 14 -28.04 -13.17 -22.22
N PHE A 15 -28.94 -12.28 -22.63
CA PHE A 15 -28.80 -10.83 -22.38
C PHE A 15 -28.78 -10.52 -20.89
N ALA A 16 -29.71 -11.07 -20.11
CA ALA A 16 -29.72 -10.90 -18.65
C ALA A 16 -28.46 -11.47 -17.98
N PHE A 17 -27.80 -12.45 -18.59
CA PHE A 17 -26.50 -12.93 -18.13
C PHE A 17 -25.37 -11.95 -18.48
N ALA A 18 -25.35 -11.41 -19.70
CA ALA A 18 -24.38 -10.40 -20.13
C ALA A 18 -24.44 -9.15 -19.23
N ASP A 19 -25.64 -8.62 -18.97
CA ASP A 19 -25.83 -7.44 -18.11
C ASP A 19 -25.24 -7.65 -16.71
N ARG A 20 -25.45 -8.85 -16.13
CA ARG A 20 -24.89 -9.22 -14.82
C ARG A 20 -23.37 -9.33 -14.85
N LEU A 21 -22.80 -9.82 -15.95
CA LEU A 21 -21.35 -9.92 -16.12
C LEU A 21 -20.72 -8.52 -16.23
N GLU A 22 -21.34 -7.63 -17.02
CA GLU A 22 -20.91 -6.24 -17.16
C GLU A 22 -20.96 -5.49 -15.83
N ALA A 23 -22.06 -5.64 -15.08
CA ALA A 23 -22.20 -5.03 -13.75
C ALA A 23 -21.11 -5.52 -12.78
N ARG A 24 -20.81 -6.82 -12.78
CA ARG A 24 -19.74 -7.40 -11.96
C ARG A 24 -18.36 -6.88 -12.37
N LEU A 25 -18.11 -6.75 -13.67
CA LEU A 25 -16.84 -6.21 -14.17
C LEU A 25 -16.66 -4.74 -13.72
N ALA A 26 -17.69 -3.91 -13.84
CA ALA A 26 -17.65 -2.52 -13.40
C ALA A 26 -17.40 -2.38 -11.88
N GLN A 27 -18.04 -3.24 -11.08
CA GLN A 27 -17.81 -3.30 -9.63
C GLN A 27 -16.36 -3.70 -9.31
N ALA A 28 -15.83 -4.72 -9.96
CA ALA A 28 -14.46 -5.19 -9.77
C ALA A 28 -13.43 -4.10 -10.16
N GLN A 29 -13.63 -3.43 -11.29
CA GLN A 29 -12.79 -2.31 -11.71
C GLN A 29 -12.77 -1.18 -10.67
N THR A 30 -13.94 -0.83 -10.13
CA THR A 30 -14.06 0.18 -9.08
C THR A 30 -13.32 -0.25 -7.80
N ALA A 31 -13.43 -1.51 -7.41
CA ALA A 31 -12.73 -2.04 -6.24
C ALA A 31 -11.21 -2.00 -6.42
N VAL A 32 -10.70 -2.43 -7.57
CA VAL A 32 -9.27 -2.40 -7.90
C VAL A 32 -8.74 -0.97 -7.91
N ALA A 33 -9.47 -0.02 -8.50
CA ALA A 33 -9.09 1.39 -8.52
C ALA A 33 -8.93 1.98 -7.10
N ARG A 34 -9.71 1.48 -6.12
CA ARG A 34 -9.66 1.93 -4.72
C ARG A 34 -8.65 1.14 -3.88
N LEU A 35 -8.25 -0.05 -4.30
CA LEU A 35 -7.40 -0.95 -3.51
C LEU A 35 -6.00 -0.37 -3.30
N THR A 36 -5.33 0.04 -4.39
CA THR A 36 -3.98 0.63 -4.33
C THR A 36 -3.90 1.84 -3.42
N PRO A 37 -4.74 2.89 -3.57
CA PRO A 37 -4.66 4.04 -2.67
C PRO A 37 -5.02 3.68 -1.22
N SER A 38 -5.97 2.76 -1.00
CA SER A 38 -6.32 2.31 0.36
C SER A 38 -5.16 1.55 1.02
N LEU A 39 -4.47 0.69 0.27
CA LEU A 39 -3.31 -0.05 0.73
C LEU A 39 -2.13 0.89 1.04
N LEU A 40 -1.85 1.84 0.17
CA LEU A 40 -0.81 2.86 0.40
C LEU A 40 -1.13 3.72 1.62
N ALA A 41 -2.38 4.11 1.80
CA ALA A 41 -2.80 4.87 2.99
C ALA A 41 -2.57 4.07 4.28
N LYS A 42 -2.85 2.76 4.28
CA LYS A 42 -2.53 1.87 5.41
C LYS A 42 -1.03 1.72 5.61
N ALA A 43 -0.25 1.60 4.54
CA ALA A 43 1.21 1.52 4.58
C ALA A 43 1.82 2.76 5.23
N PHE A 44 1.40 3.95 4.80
CA PHE A 44 1.93 5.21 5.34
C PHE A 44 1.53 5.47 6.80
N ARG A 45 0.43 4.89 7.28
CA ARG A 45 0.04 4.93 8.70
C ARG A 45 0.69 3.82 9.53
N GLY A 46 1.46 2.92 8.92
CA GLY A 46 2.04 1.76 9.60
C GLY A 46 1.05 0.64 9.93
N GLU A 47 -0.20 0.72 9.46
CA GLU A 47 -1.28 -0.21 9.83
C GLU A 47 -1.24 -1.57 9.11
N LEU A 48 -0.19 -1.85 8.33
CA LEU A 48 -0.08 -3.13 7.60
C LEU A 48 0.33 -4.30 8.51
N VAL A 49 0.82 -4.01 9.71
CA VAL A 49 1.31 -4.99 10.69
C VAL A 49 0.78 -4.57 12.07
N PRO A 50 0.49 -5.51 12.98
CA PRO A 50 0.19 -5.18 14.38
C PRO A 50 1.24 -4.24 14.97
N GLN A 51 0.79 -3.20 15.66
CA GLN A 51 1.66 -2.21 16.29
C GLN A 51 1.88 -2.56 17.76
N ASP A 52 3.09 -2.35 18.28
CA ASP A 52 3.35 -2.44 19.71
C ASP A 52 3.05 -1.08 20.37
N PRO A 53 2.17 -0.99 21.38
CA PRO A 53 1.93 0.25 22.11
C PRO A 53 3.18 0.85 22.77
N ALA A 54 4.22 0.05 22.99
CA ALA A 54 5.51 0.49 23.51
C ALA A 54 6.46 1.04 22.44
N ASP A 55 6.09 1.01 21.16
CA ASP A 55 6.92 1.53 20.07
C ASP A 55 7.17 3.03 20.23
N GLU A 56 8.44 3.43 20.14
CA GLU A 56 8.80 4.85 20.15
C GLU A 56 8.35 5.55 18.85
N PRO A 57 7.95 6.84 18.90
CA PRO A 57 7.65 7.58 17.68
C PRO A 57 8.85 7.59 16.73
N ALA A 58 8.61 7.38 15.44
CA ALA A 58 9.69 7.35 14.42
C ALA A 58 10.60 8.59 14.46
N ALA A 59 10.06 9.74 14.85
CA ALA A 59 10.83 10.98 15.04
C ALA A 59 11.95 10.84 16.09
N GLU A 60 11.72 10.12 17.20
CA GLU A 60 12.71 9.90 18.25
C GLU A 60 13.83 8.97 17.78
N LEU A 61 13.48 7.90 17.05
CA LEU A 61 14.45 7.04 16.39
C LEU A 61 15.31 7.83 15.40
N LEU A 62 14.71 8.69 14.57
CA LEU A 62 15.44 9.52 13.60
C LEU A 62 16.39 10.51 14.29
N LYS A 63 15.98 11.16 15.40
CA LYS A 63 16.86 12.02 16.20
C LYS A 63 18.07 11.24 16.73
N ARG A 64 17.86 10.04 17.26
CA ARG A 64 18.94 9.16 17.75
C ARG A 64 19.91 8.75 16.64
N LEU A 65 19.38 8.39 15.46
CA LEU A 65 20.18 8.04 14.29
C LEU A 65 20.99 9.22 13.75
N ALA A 66 20.42 10.44 13.75
CA ALA A 66 21.13 11.64 13.36
C ALA A 66 22.29 11.95 14.34
N ALA A 67 22.01 11.90 15.65
CA ALA A 67 23.00 12.14 16.69
C ALA A 67 24.15 11.11 16.65
N SER A 68 23.83 9.82 16.48
CA SER A 68 24.84 8.76 16.39
C SER A 68 25.74 8.90 15.16
N ARG A 69 25.18 9.33 14.02
CA ARG A 69 25.92 9.59 12.77
C ARG A 69 26.85 10.81 12.88
N THR A 70 26.43 11.85 13.59
CA THR A 70 27.31 12.99 13.87
C THR A 70 28.44 12.62 14.83
N ALA A 71 28.16 11.77 15.84
CA ALA A 71 29.17 11.33 16.79
C ALA A 71 30.24 10.42 16.16
N THR A 72 29.88 9.60 15.17
CA THR A 72 30.84 8.76 14.42
C THR A 72 31.76 9.58 13.53
N THR A 73 31.24 10.59 12.83
CA THR A 73 32.07 11.47 11.97
C THR A 73 33.01 12.38 12.76
N ALA A 74 32.64 12.77 13.99
CA ALA A 74 33.50 13.54 14.89
C ALA A 74 34.68 12.72 15.46
N LYS A 75 34.48 11.42 15.75
CA LYS A 75 35.55 10.53 16.25
C LYS A 75 36.65 10.26 15.22
N THR A 76 36.32 10.23 13.93
CA THR A 76 37.31 9.98 12.85
C THR A 76 38.15 11.22 12.50
N ARG A 77 37.72 12.43 12.91
CA ARG A 77 38.37 13.71 12.58
C ARG A 77 39.35 14.23 13.63
N LYS A 78 39.71 13.46 14.67
CA LYS A 78 40.70 13.92 15.66
C LYS A 78 42.08 14.08 15.00
N PRO A 79 42.64 15.29 14.89
CA PRO A 79 43.97 15.47 14.32
C PRO A 79 44.99 14.83 15.27
N ARG A 80 45.87 13.98 14.73
CA ARG A 80 47.07 13.52 15.43
C ARG A 80 47.96 14.75 15.65
N GLN A 81 47.88 15.35 16.84
CA GLN A 81 48.84 16.36 17.26
C GLN A 81 50.21 15.67 17.37
N GLY A 82 51.12 16.06 16.47
CA GLY A 82 52.52 15.68 16.53
C GLY A 82 53.16 16.23 17.80
N GLN A 83 53.90 15.38 18.49
CA GLN A 83 54.70 15.72 19.66
C GLN A 83 56.10 16.09 19.14
N PRO A 84 56.62 17.32 19.35
CA PRO A 84 57.96 17.66 18.92
C PRO A 84 58.99 17.11 19.92
N ALA A 85 60.11 16.63 19.38
CA ALA A 85 61.35 16.35 20.11
C ALA A 85 62.40 17.40 19.70
#